data_AF-A0AA38NYN5-F1
#
_entry.id   AF-A0AA38NYN5-F1
#
_cell.length_a   1.000
_cell.length_b   1.000
_cell.length_c   1.000
_cell.angle_alpha   90.00
_cell.angle_beta   90.00
_cell.angle_gamma   90.00
#
_symmetry.space_group_name_H-M   'P 1'
#
loop_
_entity.id
_entity.type
_entity.pdbx_description
1 polymer ?
#
loop_
_entity_poly.entity_id
_entity_poly.type
_entity_poly.pdbx_seq_one_letter_code
_entity_poly.pdbx_strand_id
1 'polypeptide(L)'
;MSQSIQLSELPRSSHSTRSLAATPNEVTHHHSLDDMPEGGDGWVQVASCSMIMFFSVGGFYSWGVIQAQLAAESIASNSTLAFIGSLGVSFIAFGAILMGRLIRWIGARNAGFLSCLLMGGGQILSSASSKNAGGLFVTNGIIVGLGTSMSFMLCSTLPSQYFKRKRGLANGAVFSAAGIGGAVLSVVQNALISRLGVAWTFRIIGASGKISWTVDLSKNPGKGINPESFQSNLEVLS
;
A
#
# COMPACT_ATOMS: atom_id res chain seq x y z
N MET A 1 9.61 -32.41 82.00
CA MET A 1 9.80 -33.83 81.62
C MET A 1 9.34 -33.95 80.16
N SER A 2 10.27 -33.72 79.23
CA SER A 2 10.84 -34.75 78.33
C SER A 2 9.79 -35.44 77.46
N GLN A 3 9.80 -35.17 76.14
CA GLN A 3 10.29 -36.09 75.08
C GLN A 3 9.37 -37.29 74.86
N SER A 4 9.09 -37.82 73.68
CA SER A 4 9.38 -37.53 72.27
C SER A 4 8.68 -38.67 71.53
N ILE A 5 7.86 -38.41 70.51
CA ILE A 5 7.42 -39.46 69.59
C ILE A 5 7.85 -39.06 68.19
N GLN A 6 8.94 -39.70 67.77
CA GLN A 6 9.38 -39.86 66.40
C GLN A 6 8.33 -40.65 65.61
N LEU A 7 7.83 -40.10 64.51
CA LEU A 7 7.20 -40.88 63.45
C LEU A 7 8.05 -40.78 62.20
N SER A 8 8.55 -41.96 61.84
CA SER A 8 9.22 -42.41 60.63
C SER A 8 8.91 -41.66 59.34
N GLU A 9 9.99 -41.42 58.61
CA GLU A 9 10.09 -40.87 57.26
C GLU A 9 9.18 -41.55 56.24
N LEU A 10 8.49 -40.75 55.42
CA LEU A 10 8.04 -41.14 54.09
C LEU A 10 8.81 -40.29 53.05
N PRO A 11 9.30 -40.89 51.96
CA PRO A 11 10.14 -40.19 51.00
C PRO A 11 9.27 -39.21 50.18
N ARG A 12 9.45 -37.91 50.42
CA ARG A 12 8.91 -36.89 49.51
C ARG A 12 9.78 -36.84 48.27
N SER A 13 9.16 -37.13 47.14
CA SER A 13 9.73 -36.98 45.80
C SER A 13 10.38 -35.62 45.63
N SER A 14 11.64 -35.65 45.21
CA SER A 14 12.45 -34.51 44.86
C SER A 14 11.98 -33.90 43.53
N HIS A 15 11.22 -32.81 43.58
CA HIS A 15 11.31 -31.80 42.55
C HIS A 15 12.18 -30.66 43.09
N SER A 16 13.48 -30.79 42.82
CA SER A 16 14.48 -29.77 43.05
C SER A 16 14.12 -28.53 42.24
N THR A 17 13.49 -27.55 42.88
CA THR A 17 13.47 -26.17 42.39
C THR A 17 14.88 -25.62 42.61
N ARG A 18 15.78 -25.98 41.69
CA ARG A 18 17.16 -25.49 41.70
C ARG A 18 17.14 -24.04 41.23
N SER A 19 17.07 -23.14 42.21
CA SER A 19 17.62 -21.79 42.10
C SER A 19 19.11 -21.85 41.71
N LEU A 20 19.60 -20.79 41.08
CA LEU A 20 20.93 -20.54 40.47
C LEU A 20 20.95 -20.84 38.96
N ALA A 21 21.13 -19.89 38.04
CA ALA A 21 21.87 -18.64 38.13
C ALA A 21 21.21 -17.54 37.31
N ALA A 22 21.07 -16.35 37.90
CA ALA A 22 20.91 -15.12 37.15
C ALA A 22 22.19 -14.89 36.34
N THR A 23 22.12 -15.10 35.03
CA THR A 23 23.05 -14.50 34.08
C THR A 23 22.66 -13.01 33.95
N PRO A 24 23.50 -12.08 34.44
CA PRO A 24 23.31 -10.67 34.12
C PRO A 24 23.84 -10.50 32.69
N ASN A 25 22.95 -10.45 31.71
CA ASN A 25 23.10 -9.82 30.37
C ASN A 25 22.14 -10.39 29.32
N GLU A 26 20.90 -10.71 29.68
CA GLU A 26 19.85 -10.68 28.66
C GLU A 26 19.27 -9.28 28.69
N VAL A 27 19.86 -8.39 27.87
CA VAL A 27 19.21 -7.16 27.45
C VAL A 27 18.00 -7.61 26.64
N THR A 28 16.93 -7.96 27.34
CA THR A 28 15.60 -8.07 26.77
C THR A 28 15.32 -6.65 26.30
N HIS A 29 15.60 -6.37 25.03
CA HIS A 29 15.05 -5.23 24.33
C HIS A 29 13.54 -5.45 24.28
N HIS A 30 12.85 -5.25 25.41
CA HIS A 30 11.49 -4.77 25.41
C HIS A 30 11.56 -3.40 24.73
N HIS A 31 11.54 -3.41 23.39
CA HIS A 31 11.24 -2.22 22.63
C HIS A 31 9.84 -1.83 23.06
N SER A 32 9.78 -0.93 24.02
CA SER A 32 8.56 -0.45 24.62
C SER A 32 7.71 0.05 23.46
N LEU A 33 6.52 -0.52 23.31
CA LEU A 33 5.57 -0.15 22.24
C LEU A 33 5.04 1.29 22.40
N ASP A 34 5.55 2.03 23.39
CA ASP A 34 5.28 3.44 23.70
C ASP A 34 6.19 4.43 22.95
N ASP A 35 7.26 3.98 22.29
CA ASP A 35 8.17 4.87 21.52
C ASP A 35 7.80 5.00 20.04
N MET A 36 6.56 4.70 19.66
CA MET A 36 6.06 5.03 18.32
C MET A 36 5.53 6.46 18.38
N PRO A 37 6.15 7.45 17.71
CA PRO A 37 5.72 8.83 17.81
C PRO A 37 4.29 8.96 17.30
N GLU A 38 3.32 9.09 18.21
CA GLU A 38 1.93 9.41 17.90
C GLU A 38 1.82 10.89 17.45
N GLY A 39 2.63 11.32 16.47
CA GLY A 39 2.61 12.69 15.96
C GLY A 39 3.71 13.05 14.95
N GLY A 40 3.39 14.02 14.08
CA GLY A 40 4.30 14.64 13.11
C GLY A 40 4.53 13.79 11.85
N ASP A 41 5.59 12.99 11.86
CA ASP A 41 6.10 12.29 10.68
C ASP A 41 5.11 11.25 10.12
N GLY A 42 4.32 10.60 10.99
CA GLY A 42 3.27 9.68 10.57
C GLY A 42 2.16 10.37 9.77
N TRP A 43 1.85 11.64 10.06
CA TRP A 43 0.87 12.41 9.26
C TRP A 43 1.43 12.85 7.92
N VAL A 44 2.74 13.11 7.84
CA VAL A 44 3.42 13.35 6.56
C VAL A 44 3.34 12.11 5.69
N GLN A 45 3.58 10.91 6.26
CA GLN A 45 3.42 9.64 5.56
C GLN A 45 1.98 9.43 5.08
N VAL A 46 0.99 9.70 5.93
CA VAL A 46 -0.44 9.61 5.56
C VAL A 46 -0.74 10.57 4.42
N ALA A 47 -0.25 11.80 4.44
CA ALA A 47 -0.43 12.76 3.36
C ALA A 47 0.22 12.28 2.04
N SER A 48 1.42 11.68 2.08
CA SER A 48 2.05 11.05 0.91
C SER A 48 1.16 9.93 0.34
N CYS A 49 0.69 9.01 1.19
CA CYS A 49 -0.19 7.92 0.80
C CYS A 49 -1.54 8.42 0.24
N SER A 50 -2.13 9.43 0.86
CA SER A 50 -3.36 10.10 0.38
C SER A 50 -3.15 10.66 -1.03
N MET A 51 -2.01 11.30 -1.30
CA MET A 51 -1.73 11.86 -2.63
C MET A 51 -1.51 10.77 -3.68
N ILE A 52 -0.84 9.67 -3.32
CA ILE A 52 -0.70 8.51 -4.21
C ILE A 52 -2.07 7.91 -4.54
N MET A 53 -2.92 7.72 -3.53
CA MET A 53 -4.27 7.17 -3.70
C MET A 53 -5.18 8.10 -4.50
N PHE A 54 -5.05 9.41 -4.29
CA PHE A 54 -5.73 10.44 -5.08
C PHE A 54 -5.43 10.30 -6.57
N PHE A 55 -4.16 10.18 -6.98
CA PHE A 55 -3.81 10.04 -8.40
C PHE A 55 -4.06 8.63 -8.96
N SER A 56 -3.79 7.60 -8.17
CA SER A 56 -3.88 6.21 -8.61
C SER A 56 -5.33 5.75 -8.73
N VAL A 57 -6.05 5.72 -7.62
CA VAL A 57 -7.44 5.24 -7.57
C VAL A 57 -8.38 6.29 -8.17
N GLY A 58 -8.13 7.58 -7.90
CA GLY A 58 -8.90 8.66 -8.53
C GLY A 58 -8.79 8.65 -10.06
N GLY A 59 -7.64 8.27 -10.62
CA GLY A 59 -7.48 8.11 -12.07
C GLY A 59 -8.33 6.98 -12.67
N PHE A 60 -8.57 5.90 -11.92
CA PHE A 60 -9.51 4.84 -12.32
C PHE A 60 -10.96 5.29 -12.20
N TYR A 61 -11.30 6.04 -11.15
CA TYR A 61 -12.66 6.59 -10.99
C TYR A 61 -13.01 7.59 -12.08
N SER A 62 -12.03 8.33 -12.60
CA SER A 62 -12.23 9.28 -13.69
C SER A 62 -12.05 8.68 -15.09
N TRP A 63 -11.85 7.35 -15.22
CA TRP A 63 -11.69 6.66 -16.51
C TRP A 63 -12.81 6.97 -17.51
N GLY A 64 -14.04 7.15 -17.03
CA GLY A 64 -15.20 7.47 -17.87
C GLY A 64 -15.02 8.71 -18.75
N VAL A 65 -14.27 9.71 -18.28
CA VAL A 65 -13.98 10.94 -19.06
C VAL A 65 -13.08 10.64 -20.24
N ILE A 66 -12.02 9.84 -20.01
CA ILE A 66 -11.11 9.39 -21.06
C ILE A 66 -11.85 8.48 -22.03
N GLN A 67 -12.62 7.52 -21.53
CA GLN A 67 -13.43 6.62 -22.36
C GLN A 67 -14.36 7.38 -23.32
N ALA A 68 -15.07 8.39 -22.83
CA ALA A 68 -15.99 9.17 -23.66
C ALA A 68 -15.26 9.84 -24.83
N GLN A 69 -14.05 10.36 -24.59
CA GLN A 69 -13.24 10.96 -25.64
C GLN A 69 -12.69 9.92 -26.63
N LEU A 70 -12.20 8.78 -26.15
CA LEU A 70 -11.70 7.69 -27.01
C LEU A 70 -12.81 7.12 -27.91
N ALA A 71 -14.04 7.08 -27.40
CA ALA A 71 -15.21 6.70 -28.17
C ALA A 71 -15.55 7.76 -29.23
N ALA A 72 -15.43 9.05 -28.91
CA ALA A 72 -15.63 10.14 -29.87
C ALA A 72 -14.59 10.12 -31.00
N GLU A 73 -13.36 9.73 -30.71
CA GLU A 73 -12.28 9.54 -31.71
C GLU A 73 -12.42 8.23 -32.51
N SER A 74 -13.51 7.47 -32.32
CA SER A 74 -13.80 6.20 -33.00
C SER A 74 -12.68 5.15 -32.89
N ILE A 75 -11.90 5.19 -31.80
CA ILE A 75 -10.78 4.25 -31.58
C ILE A 75 -11.29 2.84 -31.27
N ALA A 76 -12.41 2.73 -30.55
CA ALA A 76 -13.10 1.48 -30.26
C ALA A 76 -14.56 1.73 -29.83
N SER A 77 -15.35 0.65 -29.77
CA SER A 77 -16.69 0.70 -29.19
C SER A 77 -16.66 1.09 -27.71
N ASN A 78 -17.66 1.87 -27.29
CA ASN A 78 -17.86 2.23 -25.88
C ASN A 78 -17.82 1.01 -24.95
N SER A 79 -18.38 -0.12 -25.38
CA SER A 79 -18.38 -1.37 -24.59
C SER A 79 -16.97 -1.92 -24.36
N THR A 80 -16.09 -1.84 -25.37
CA THR A 80 -14.70 -2.28 -25.27
C THR A 80 -13.90 -1.37 -24.32
N LEU A 81 -14.12 -0.06 -24.39
CA LEU A 81 -13.43 0.91 -23.53
C LEU A 81 -13.91 0.82 -22.06
N ALA A 82 -15.21 0.60 -21.84
CA ALA A 82 -15.75 0.31 -20.52
C ALA A 82 -15.14 -0.97 -19.95
N PHE A 83 -15.01 -2.01 -20.78
CA PHE A 83 -14.40 -3.28 -20.38
C PHE A 83 -12.95 -3.12 -19.93
N ILE A 84 -12.15 -2.27 -20.60
CA ILE A 84 -10.76 -1.97 -20.20
C ILE A 84 -10.73 -1.33 -18.80
N GLY A 85 -11.60 -0.36 -18.53
CA GLY A 85 -11.70 0.28 -17.21
C GLY A 85 -12.08 -0.71 -16.12
N SER A 86 -13.12 -1.52 -16.36
CA SER A 86 -13.58 -2.56 -15.44
C SER A 86 -12.54 -3.64 -15.18
N LEU A 87 -11.75 -4.00 -16.19
CA LEU A 87 -10.63 -4.92 -16.03
C LEU A 87 -9.54 -4.32 -15.15
N GLY A 88 -9.20 -3.05 -15.33
CA GLY A 88 -8.23 -2.39 -14.46
C GLY A 88 -8.61 -2.48 -12.99
N VAL A 89 -9.87 -2.20 -12.65
CA VAL A 89 -10.38 -2.32 -11.27
C VAL A 89 -10.43 -3.78 -10.81
N SER A 90 -10.83 -4.72 -11.66
CA SER A 90 -10.80 -6.15 -11.37
C SER A 90 -9.37 -6.64 -11.04
N PHE A 91 -8.37 -6.18 -11.80
CA PHE A 91 -6.96 -6.50 -11.56
C PHE A 91 -6.42 -5.84 -10.29
N ILE A 92 -6.94 -4.69 -9.86
CA ILE A 92 -6.61 -4.10 -8.56
C ILE A 92 -7.05 -5.06 -7.44
N ALA A 93 -8.28 -5.55 -7.50
CA ALA A 93 -8.84 -6.48 -6.51
C ALA A 93 -8.15 -7.85 -6.54
N PHE A 94 -8.03 -8.47 -7.71
CA PHE A 94 -7.36 -9.76 -7.87
C PHE A 94 -5.87 -9.68 -7.53
N GLY A 95 -5.22 -8.60 -7.97
CA GLY A 95 -3.83 -8.31 -7.68
C GLY A 95 -3.55 -8.11 -6.20
N ALA A 96 -4.53 -7.70 -5.37
CA ALA A 96 -4.27 -7.40 -3.97
C ALA A 96 -3.73 -8.62 -3.22
N ILE A 97 -4.26 -9.81 -3.50
CA ILE A 97 -3.80 -11.08 -2.92
C ILE A 97 -2.39 -11.42 -3.42
N LEU A 98 -2.20 -11.39 -4.74
CA LEU A 98 -0.93 -11.78 -5.36
C LEU A 98 0.21 -10.81 -5.02
N MET A 99 -0.04 -9.51 -5.13
CA MET A 99 0.88 -8.45 -4.77
C MET A 99 1.14 -8.44 -3.27
N GLY A 100 0.15 -8.74 -2.43
CA GLY A 100 0.34 -8.92 -0.99
C GLY A 100 1.37 -10.00 -0.66
N ARG A 101 1.38 -11.13 -1.39
CA ARG A 101 2.43 -12.16 -1.26
C ARG A 101 3.77 -11.67 -1.80
N LEU A 102 3.76 -11.00 -2.95
CA LEU A 102 4.97 -10.50 -3.59
C LEU A 102 5.70 -9.49 -2.70
N ILE A 103 4.98 -8.53 -2.10
CA ILE A 103 5.51 -7.52 -1.18
C ILE A 103 6.22 -8.20 0.01
N ARG A 104 5.71 -9.32 0.53
CA ARG A 104 6.38 -10.08 1.60
C ARG A 104 7.72 -10.65 1.17
N TRP A 105 7.88 -11.01 -0.10
CA TRP A 105 9.09 -11.62 -0.64
C TRP A 105 10.15 -10.59 -1.03
N ILE A 106 9.75 -9.53 -1.74
CA ILE A 106 10.69 -8.51 -2.25
C ILE A 106 10.93 -7.36 -1.27
N GLY A 107 10.15 -7.29 -0.20
CA GLY A 107 10.15 -6.18 0.74
C GLY A 107 9.39 -4.97 0.20
N ALA A 108 8.81 -4.20 1.11
CA ALA A 108 7.88 -3.14 0.74
C ALA A 108 8.56 -1.92 0.09
N ARG A 109 9.87 -1.71 0.34
CA ARG A 109 10.68 -0.69 -0.37
C ARG A 109 10.79 -1.00 -1.86
N ASN A 110 11.16 -2.23 -2.21
CA ASN A 110 11.32 -2.65 -3.60
C ASN A 110 9.97 -2.76 -4.30
N ALA A 111 8.94 -3.21 -3.58
CA ALA A 111 7.58 -3.20 -4.08
C ALA A 111 7.12 -1.79 -4.47
N GLY A 112 7.40 -0.77 -3.66
CA GLY A 112 7.05 0.60 -4.01
C GLY A 112 7.78 1.16 -5.24
N PHE A 113 9.07 0.85 -5.40
CA PHE A 113 9.78 1.19 -6.63
C PHE A 113 9.16 0.50 -7.85
N LEU A 114 8.85 -0.78 -7.71
CA LEU A 114 8.23 -1.55 -8.78
C LEU A 114 6.82 -1.04 -9.10
N SER A 115 6.03 -0.59 -8.11
CA SER A 115 4.70 -0.03 -8.36
C SER A 115 4.79 1.26 -9.15
N CYS A 116 5.74 2.15 -8.78
CA CYS A 116 5.99 3.40 -9.50
C CYS A 116 6.47 3.16 -10.94
N LEU A 117 7.32 2.15 -11.15
CA LEU A 117 7.77 1.75 -12.47
C LEU A 117 6.62 1.19 -13.31
N LEU A 118 5.79 0.32 -12.75
CA LEU A 118 4.65 -0.27 -13.45
C LEU A 118 3.57 0.77 -13.77
N MET A 119 3.15 1.58 -12.80
CA MET A 119 2.16 2.63 -13.02
C MET A 119 2.69 3.70 -13.97
N GLY A 120 3.90 4.18 -13.71
CA GLY A 120 4.50 5.24 -14.50
C GLY A 120 4.89 4.81 -15.91
N GLY A 121 5.44 3.60 -16.06
CA GLY A 121 5.76 3.00 -17.35
C GLY A 121 4.51 2.63 -18.12
N GLY A 122 3.50 2.07 -17.43
CA GLY A 122 2.20 1.77 -18.00
C GLY A 122 1.50 3.00 -18.55
N GLN A 123 1.49 4.11 -17.82
CA GLN A 123 0.92 5.38 -18.28
C GLN A 123 1.65 5.99 -19.49
N ILE A 124 2.99 5.93 -19.51
CA ILE A 124 3.79 6.38 -20.66
C ILE A 124 3.52 5.49 -21.89
N LEU A 125 3.41 4.18 -21.68
CA LEU A 125 3.13 3.22 -22.73
C LEU A 125 1.69 3.37 -23.25
N SER A 126 0.72 3.66 -22.38
CA SER A 126 -0.65 4.04 -22.77
C SER A 126 -0.69 5.32 -23.59
N SER A 127 0.18 6.30 -23.29
CA SER A 127 0.35 7.51 -24.11
C SER A 127 0.92 7.20 -25.51
N ALA A 128 1.77 6.18 -25.66
CA ALA A 128 2.30 5.77 -26.95
C ALA A 128 1.31 4.89 -27.75
N SER A 129 0.52 4.07 -27.04
CA SER A 129 -0.49 3.18 -27.62
C SER A 129 -1.89 3.78 -27.67
N SER A 130 -2.05 5.10 -27.48
CA SER A 130 -3.37 5.74 -27.42
C SER A 130 -4.22 5.55 -28.68
N LYS A 131 -3.60 5.23 -29.82
CA LYS A 131 -4.27 4.96 -31.11
C LYS A 131 -4.71 3.50 -31.30
N ASN A 132 -4.38 2.60 -30.38
CA ASN A 132 -4.70 1.18 -30.48
C ASN A 132 -5.38 0.68 -29.20
N ALA A 133 -6.65 0.28 -29.32
CA ALA A 133 -7.45 -0.20 -28.20
C ALA A 133 -6.87 -1.46 -27.54
N GLY A 134 -6.23 -2.36 -28.31
CA GLY A 134 -5.55 -3.52 -27.76
C GLY A 134 -4.32 -3.16 -26.92
N GLY A 135 -3.60 -2.09 -27.30
CA GLY A 135 -2.49 -1.57 -26.52
C GLY A 135 -2.95 -0.93 -25.21
N LEU A 136 -4.05 -0.18 -25.25
CA LEU A 136 -4.67 0.40 -24.04
C LEU A 136 -5.19 -0.67 -23.07
N PHE A 137 -5.72 -1.78 -23.60
CA PHE A 137 -6.12 -2.93 -22.79
C PHE A 137 -4.98 -3.48 -21.94
N VAL A 138 -3.83 -3.76 -22.56
CA VAL A 138 -2.68 -4.34 -21.87
C VAL A 138 -2.04 -3.31 -20.92
N THR A 139 -1.86 -2.08 -21.40
CA THR A 139 -1.14 -1.05 -20.65
C THR A 139 -1.97 -0.51 -19.49
N ASN A 140 -3.17 -0.02 -19.74
CA ASN A 140 -3.98 0.62 -18.70
C ASN A 140 -4.78 -0.39 -17.86
N GLY A 141 -5.22 -1.50 -18.46
CA GLY A 141 -5.92 -2.56 -17.74
C GLY A 141 -4.97 -3.38 -16.88
N ILE A 142 -3.99 -4.05 -17.50
CA ILE A 142 -3.13 -5.02 -16.81
C ILE A 142 -1.97 -4.32 -16.10
N ILE A 143 -1.12 -3.57 -16.83
CA ILE A 143 0.12 -3.02 -16.26
C ILE A 143 -0.18 -1.98 -15.18
N VAL A 144 -1.02 -0.98 -15.49
CA VAL A 144 -1.40 0.07 -14.53
C VAL A 144 -2.28 -0.52 -13.41
N GLY A 145 -3.16 -1.48 -13.71
CA GLY A 145 -3.97 -2.18 -12.69
C GLY A 145 -3.11 -2.92 -11.66
N LEU A 146 -2.12 -3.70 -12.11
CA LEU A 146 -1.18 -4.39 -11.23
C LEU A 146 -0.32 -3.42 -10.41
N GLY A 147 0.21 -2.36 -11.04
CA GLY A 147 0.96 -1.33 -10.34
C GLY A 147 0.13 -0.63 -9.26
N THR A 148 -1.13 -0.34 -9.56
CA THR A 148 -2.06 0.31 -8.63
C THR A 148 -2.45 -0.61 -7.48
N SER A 149 -2.63 -1.91 -7.75
CA SER A 149 -2.87 -2.92 -6.71
C SER A 149 -1.74 -2.95 -5.67
N MET A 150 -0.49 -2.92 -6.15
CA MET A 150 0.66 -2.94 -5.25
C MET A 150 0.76 -1.64 -4.44
N SER A 151 0.53 -0.48 -5.06
CA SER A 151 0.45 0.81 -4.34
C SER A 151 -0.70 0.85 -3.32
N PHE A 152 -1.85 0.26 -3.63
CA PHE A 152 -3.00 0.17 -2.74
C PHE A 152 -2.66 -0.65 -1.48
N MET A 153 -1.98 -1.79 -1.64
CA MET A 153 -1.52 -2.61 -0.52
C MET A 153 -0.49 -1.89 0.36
N LEU A 154 0.42 -1.12 -0.24
CA LEU A 154 1.38 -0.32 0.51
C LEU A 154 0.66 0.80 1.28
N CYS A 155 -0.26 1.52 0.64
CA CYS A 155 -0.99 2.63 1.25
C CYS A 155 -1.97 2.19 2.34
N SER A 156 -2.46 0.94 2.31
CA SER A 156 -3.34 0.40 3.37
C SER A 156 -2.58 -0.13 4.59
N THR A 157 -1.35 -0.59 4.39
CA THR A 157 -0.50 -1.19 5.44
C THR A 157 0.39 -0.15 6.12
N LEU A 158 0.89 0.84 5.39
CA LEU A 158 1.76 1.90 5.89
C LEU A 158 1.16 2.66 7.10
N PRO A 159 -0.07 3.20 7.06
CA PRO A 159 -0.61 3.97 8.18
C PRO A 159 -0.83 3.11 9.44
N SER A 160 -1.09 1.81 9.25
CA SER A 160 -1.27 0.85 10.34
C SER A 160 0.03 0.60 11.10
N GLN A 161 1.19 0.85 10.49
CA GLN A 161 2.50 0.74 11.15
C GLN A 161 2.85 1.98 11.97
N TYR A 162 2.38 3.16 11.59
CA TYR A 162 2.68 4.41 12.32
C TYR A 162 1.65 4.73 13.41
N PHE A 163 0.42 4.23 13.29
CA PHE A 163 -0.66 4.51 14.23
C PHE A 163 -1.28 3.22 14.77
N LYS A 164 -1.13 2.94 16.06
CA LYS A 164 -1.80 1.78 16.69
C LYS A 164 -3.24 2.10 17.06
N ARG A 165 -3.45 3.27 17.70
CA ARG A 165 -4.77 3.73 18.17
C ARG A 165 -5.59 4.45 17.09
N LYS A 166 -4.93 5.18 16.18
CA LYS A 166 -5.57 6.03 15.15
C LYS A 166 -5.55 5.45 13.72
N ARG A 167 -5.22 4.16 13.55
CA ARG A 167 -5.15 3.49 12.22
C ARG A 167 -6.40 3.68 11.36
N GLY A 168 -7.59 3.63 11.97
CA GLY A 168 -8.86 3.78 11.25
C GLY A 168 -9.02 5.19 10.65
N LEU A 169 -8.67 6.22 11.42
CA LEU A 169 -8.73 7.61 10.95
C LEU A 169 -7.67 7.87 9.87
N ALA A 170 -6.46 7.33 10.06
CA ALA A 170 -5.37 7.46 9.10
C ALA A 170 -5.70 6.79 7.75
N ASN A 171 -6.16 5.54 7.77
CA ASN A 171 -6.62 4.85 6.56
C ASN A 171 -7.84 5.55 5.95
N GLY A 172 -8.78 6.03 6.78
CA GLY A 172 -9.93 6.80 6.31
C GLY A 172 -9.54 8.06 5.54
N ALA A 173 -8.52 8.79 5.99
CA ALA A 173 -7.97 9.97 5.29
C ALA A 173 -7.28 9.61 3.96
N VAL A 174 -6.66 8.43 3.89
CA VAL A 174 -6.06 7.92 2.65
C VAL A 174 -7.14 7.54 1.63
N PHE A 175 -8.19 6.84 2.06
CA PHE A 175 -9.28 6.43 1.18
C PHE A 175 -10.21 7.58 0.78
N SER A 176 -10.45 8.56 1.66
CA SER A 176 -11.23 9.74 1.30
C SER A 176 -10.56 10.54 0.19
N ALA A 177 -9.22 10.61 0.18
CA ALA A 177 -8.46 11.25 -0.88
C ALA A 177 -8.66 10.58 -2.26
N ALA A 178 -8.84 9.25 -2.31
CA ALA A 178 -9.16 8.56 -3.57
C ALA A 178 -10.51 9.01 -4.17
N GLY A 179 -11.53 9.18 -3.33
CA GLY A 179 -12.85 9.65 -3.75
C GLY A 179 -12.82 11.10 -4.23
N ILE A 180 -12.19 12.00 -3.46
CA ILE A 180 -11.99 13.41 -3.84
C ILE A 180 -11.15 13.48 -5.13
N GLY A 181 -10.14 12.63 -5.26
CA GLY A 181 -9.31 12.47 -6.45
C GLY A 181 -10.12 12.15 -7.68
N GLY A 182 -11.06 11.21 -7.62
CA GLY A 182 -11.94 10.88 -8.73
C GLY A 182 -12.73 12.10 -9.24
N ALA A 183 -13.30 12.89 -8.33
CA ALA A 183 -14.06 14.08 -8.69
C ALA A 183 -13.18 15.17 -9.30
N VAL A 184 -12.07 15.51 -8.65
CA VAL A 184 -11.14 16.56 -9.12
C VAL A 184 -10.47 16.16 -10.43
N LEU A 185 -9.98 14.92 -10.53
CA LEU A 185 -9.34 14.42 -11.74
C LEU A 185 -10.32 14.33 -12.90
N SER A 186 -11.61 14.06 -12.69
CA SER A 186 -12.59 14.09 -13.78
C SER A 186 -12.69 15.47 -14.43
N VAL A 187 -12.72 16.54 -13.62
CA VAL A 187 -12.76 17.93 -14.13
C VAL A 187 -11.43 18.31 -14.79
N VAL A 188 -10.32 17.98 -14.12
CA VAL A 188 -8.97 18.29 -14.62
C VAL A 188 -8.69 17.54 -15.93
N GLN A 189 -9.04 16.25 -16.02
CA GLN A 189 -8.87 15.45 -17.24
C GLN A 189 -9.70 16.02 -18.37
N ASN A 190 -10.95 16.43 -18.13
CA ASN A 190 -11.76 17.04 -19.17
C ASN A 190 -11.07 18.31 -19.74
N ALA A 191 -10.60 19.20 -18.87
CA ALA A 191 -9.87 20.41 -19.28
C ALA A 191 -8.53 20.11 -19.98
N LEU A 192 -7.78 19.10 -19.51
CA LEU A 192 -6.50 18.69 -20.11
C LEU A 192 -6.71 18.05 -21.48
N ILE A 193 -7.72 17.19 -21.62
CA ILE A 193 -8.07 16.55 -22.88
C ILE A 193 -8.43 17.61 -23.93
N SER A 194 -9.23 18.61 -23.56
CA SER A 194 -9.62 19.68 -24.49
C SER A 194 -8.45 20.55 -24.96
N ARG A 195 -7.38 20.70 -24.16
CA ARG A 195 -6.24 21.59 -24.49
C ARG A 195 -5.01 20.87 -25.04
N LEU A 196 -4.70 19.70 -24.51
CA LEU A 196 -3.44 18.97 -24.75
C LEU A 196 -3.68 17.56 -25.31
N GLY A 197 -4.92 17.07 -25.29
CA GLY A 197 -5.26 15.72 -25.73
C GLY A 197 -4.99 14.62 -24.71
N VAL A 198 -5.44 13.42 -25.06
CA VAL A 198 -5.43 12.24 -24.18
C VAL A 198 -4.01 11.81 -23.79
N ALA A 199 -3.07 11.82 -24.74
CA ALA A 199 -1.70 11.35 -24.52
C ALA A 199 -0.96 12.16 -23.43
N TRP A 200 -1.13 13.49 -23.42
CA TRP A 200 -0.53 14.35 -22.40
C TRP A 200 -1.21 14.21 -21.04
N THR A 201 -2.50 13.92 -21.03
CA THR A 201 -3.26 13.66 -19.80
C THR A 201 -2.69 12.45 -19.04
N PHE A 202 -2.43 11.34 -19.75
CA PHE A 202 -1.80 10.15 -19.16
C PHE A 202 -0.38 10.43 -18.65
N ARG A 203 0.41 11.26 -19.35
CA ARG A 203 1.76 11.64 -18.91
C ARG A 203 1.76 12.44 -17.62
N ILE A 204 0.84 13.39 -17.47
CA ILE A 204 0.76 14.27 -16.29
C ILE A 204 0.34 13.45 -15.06
N ILE A 205 -0.65 12.58 -15.20
CA ILE A 205 -1.11 11.69 -14.12
C ILE A 205 -0.04 10.67 -13.74
N GLY A 206 0.64 10.10 -14.74
CA GLY A 206 1.76 9.18 -14.50
C GLY A 206 2.97 9.86 -13.84
N ALA A 207 3.18 11.15 -14.08
CA ALA A 207 4.27 11.91 -13.47
C ALA A 207 3.98 12.30 -12.01
N SER A 208 2.76 12.74 -11.70
CA SER A 208 2.39 13.20 -10.34
C SER A 208 2.43 12.09 -9.29
N GLY A 209 1.99 10.87 -9.65
CA GLY A 209 2.05 9.71 -8.76
C GLY A 209 3.47 9.28 -8.39
N LYS A 210 4.42 9.37 -9.34
CA LYS A 210 5.82 8.94 -9.15
C LYS A 210 6.61 9.86 -8.21
N ILE A 211 6.36 11.17 -8.27
CA ILE A 211 7.07 12.17 -7.44
C ILE A 211 6.74 11.96 -5.95
N SER A 212 5.51 11.56 -5.65
CA SER A 212 5.09 11.36 -4.26
C SER A 212 5.84 10.21 -3.59
N TRP A 213 6.12 9.12 -4.30
CA TRP A 213 6.87 7.98 -3.76
C TRP A 213 8.37 8.26 -3.62
N THR A 214 8.97 8.98 -4.57
CA THR A 214 10.40 9.34 -4.48
C THR A 214 10.67 10.34 -3.36
N VAL A 215 9.73 11.26 -3.10
CA VAL A 215 9.81 12.19 -1.97
C VAL A 215 9.68 11.47 -0.63
N ASP A 216 8.81 10.46 -0.54
CA ASP A 216 8.64 9.62 0.66
C ASP A 216 9.93 8.83 0.98
N LEU A 217 10.53 8.23 -0.05
CA LEU A 217 11.83 7.55 0.06
C LEU A 217 12.99 8.49 0.39
N SER A 218 12.98 9.72 -0.14
CA SER A 218 14.03 10.70 0.06
C SER A 218 14.04 11.27 1.48
N LYS A 219 12.86 11.41 2.11
CA LYS A 219 12.75 11.95 3.47
C LYS A 219 13.00 10.89 4.55
N ASN A 220 12.84 9.61 4.24
CA ASN A 220 12.96 8.53 5.23
C ASN A 220 13.91 7.39 4.78
N PRO A 221 15.21 7.67 4.53
CA PRO A 221 16.16 6.69 3.97
C PRO A 221 16.48 5.49 4.90
N GLY A 222 16.15 5.57 6.20
CA GLY A 222 16.47 4.57 7.21
C GLY A 222 15.28 3.94 7.97
N LYS A 223 14.04 4.39 7.72
CA LYS A 223 12.80 3.82 8.32
C LYS A 223 11.90 3.22 7.24
N GLY A 224 12.52 2.60 6.23
CA GLY A 224 11.77 1.83 5.24
C GLY A 224 11.00 0.73 5.96
N ILE A 225 9.67 0.76 5.83
CA ILE A 225 8.68 -0.28 6.16
C ILE A 225 9.33 -1.47 6.86
N ASN A 226 9.30 -1.46 8.19
CA ASN A 226 10.02 -2.46 8.98
C ASN A 226 9.43 -3.83 8.63
N PRO A 227 10.19 -4.75 7.99
CA PRO A 227 9.64 -5.97 7.41
C PRO A 227 8.93 -6.84 8.45
N GLU A 228 9.40 -6.83 9.70
CA GLU A 228 8.78 -7.57 10.81
C GLU A 228 7.38 -7.05 11.17
N SER A 229 7.18 -5.72 11.17
CA SER A 229 5.86 -5.12 11.44
C SER A 229 4.85 -5.35 10.30
N PHE A 230 5.35 -5.50 9.06
CA PHE A 230 4.51 -5.87 7.92
C PHE A 230 4.08 -7.34 8.00
N GLN A 231 4.95 -8.23 8.48
CA GLN A 231 4.61 -9.63 8.70
C GLN A 231 3.61 -9.80 9.85
N SER A 232 3.82 -9.12 10.99
CA SER A 232 2.89 -9.24 12.13
C SER A 232 1.48 -8.73 11.82
N ASN A 233 1.34 -7.65 11.05
CA ASN A 233 0.01 -7.12 10.68
C ASN A 233 -0.73 -8.01 9.67
N LEU A 234 -0.02 -8.82 8.88
CA LEU A 234 -0.64 -9.76 7.95
C LEU A 234 -0.99 -11.10 8.61
N GLU A 235 -0.22 -11.55 9.60
CA GLU A 235 -0.58 -12.74 10.41
C GLU A 235 -1.82 -12.50 11.27
N VAL A 236 -2.05 -11.28 11.73
CA VAL A 236 -3.29 -10.93 12.45
C VAL A 236 -4.53 -10.94 11.53
N LEU A 237 -4.33 -10.94 10.21
CA LEU A 237 -5.40 -10.94 9.20
C LEU A 237 -5.62 -12.30 8.52
N SER A 238 -4.84 -13.33 8.87
CA SER A 238 -5.01 -14.72 8.42
C SER A 238 -5.61 -15.60 9.50
#